data_AF-A0A2D7F177-F1
#
_entry.id   AF-A0A2D7F177-F1
#
_cell.length_a   1.000
_cell.length_b   1.000
_cell.length_c   1.000
_cell.angle_alpha   90.00
_cell.angle_beta   90.00
_cell.angle_gamma   90.00
#
_symmetry.space_group_name_H-M   'P 1'
#
loop_
_entity.id
_entity.type
_entity.pdbx_description
1 polymer ?
#
loop_
_entity_poly.entity_id
_entity_poly.type
_entity_poly.pdbx_seq_one_letter_code
_entity_poly.pdbx_strand_id
1 'polypeptide(L)' 'MKLRGQVALVTGAARGIGLAHAVRLAKLGADVVVNDIDLQSFKEFDESIEA' A
#
# COMPACT_ATOMS: atom_id res chain seq x y z
N MET A 1 8.68 -15.17 2.56
CA MET A 1 7.64 -14.22 2.09
C MET A 1 6.57 -14.98 1.32
N LYS A 2 5.28 -14.79 1.67
CA LYS A 2 4.14 -15.58 1.16
C LYS A 2 3.65 -15.13 -0.22
N LEU A 3 3.87 -13.87 -0.58
CA LEU A 3 3.36 -13.26 -1.82
C LEU A 3 4.46 -12.85 -2.81
N ARG A 4 5.68 -13.37 -2.63
CA ARG A 4 6.82 -13.05 -3.50
C ARG A 4 6.51 -13.37 -4.97
N GLY A 5 6.77 -12.42 -5.86
CA GLY A 5 6.53 -12.54 -7.30
C GLY A 5 5.08 -12.30 -7.72
N GLN A 6 4.22 -11.86 -6.81
CA GLN A 6 2.87 -11.42 -7.12
C GLN A 6 2.77 -9.90 -7.10
N VAL A 7 1.91 -9.35 -7.98
CA VAL A 7 1.57 -7.93 -8.01
C VAL A 7 0.19 -7.73 -7.40
N ALA A 8 0.06 -6.77 -6.49
CA ALA A 8 -1.21 -6.41 -5.85
C ALA A 8 -1.60 -4.96 -6.18
N LEU A 9 -2.75 -4.77 -6.84
CA LEU A 9 -3.37 -3.46 -7.01
C LEU A 9 -4.35 -3.20 -5.87
N VAL A 10 -4.16 -2.11 -5.13
CA VAL A 10 -5.06 -1.72 -4.03
C VAL A 10 -5.71 -0.38 -4.36
N THR A 11 -7.03 -0.37 -4.42
CA THR A 11 -7.84 0.83 -4.64
C THR A 11 -8.26 1.46 -3.30
N GLY A 12 -8.42 2.78 -3.24
CA GLY A 12 -8.74 3.46 -1.98
C GLY A 12 -7.58 3.40 -0.97
N ALA A 13 -6.34 3.37 -1.47
CA ALA A 13 -5.14 3.07 -0.70
C ALA A 13 -4.35 4.31 -0.25
N ALA A 14 -4.88 5.52 -0.41
CA ALA A 14 -4.23 6.73 0.10
C ALA A 14 -4.22 6.79 1.64
N ARG A 15 -5.18 6.14 2.32
CA ARG A 15 -5.29 6.15 3.80
C ARG A 15 -6.09 4.97 4.36
N GLY A 16 -6.17 4.90 5.69
CA GLY A 16 -7.08 3.99 6.41
C GLY A 16 -6.80 2.52 6.09
N ILE A 17 -7.88 1.74 5.90
CA ILE A 17 -7.76 0.29 5.69
C ILE A 17 -7.08 -0.06 4.36
N GLY A 18 -7.28 0.71 3.29
CA GLY A 18 -6.66 0.44 1.99
C GLY A 18 -5.14 0.54 2.10
N LEU A 19 -4.65 1.57 2.78
CA LEU A 19 -3.22 1.73 3.07
C LEU A 19 -2.69 0.62 3.98
N ALA A 20 -3.41 0.27 5.05
CA ALA A 20 -3.01 -0.82 5.94
C ALA A 20 -2.89 -2.16 5.19
N HIS A 21 -3.79 -2.43 4.24
CA HIS A 21 -3.72 -3.59 3.37
C HIS A 21 -2.53 -3.52 2.40
N ALA A 22 -2.31 -2.37 1.74
CA ALA A 22 -1.16 -2.17 0.86
C ALA A 22 0.18 -2.45 1.57
N VAL A 23 0.37 -1.90 2.77
CA VAL A 23 1.56 -2.14 3.60
C VAL A 23 1.68 -3.61 3.99
N ARG A 24 0.58 -4.25 4.42
CA ARG A 24 0.61 -5.67 4.79
C ARG A 24 0.98 -6.56 3.61
N LEU A 25 0.48 -6.27 2.41
CA LEU A 25 0.78 -7.02 1.20
C LEU A 25 2.25 -6.87 0.81
N ALA A 26 2.81 -5.65 0.89
CA ALA A 26 4.23 -5.39 0.69
C ALA A 26 5.09 -6.18 1.69
N LYS A 27 4.75 -6.15 2.99
CA LYS A 27 5.43 -6.94 4.04
C LYS A 27 5.38 -8.46 3.80
N LEU A 28 4.36 -8.94 3.09
CA LEU A 28 4.25 -10.35 2.69
C LEU A 28 5.05 -10.69 1.42
N GLY A 29 5.61 -9.68 0.75
CA GLY A 29 6.50 -9.78 -0.40
C GLY A 29 5.88 -9.51 -1.76
N ALA A 30 4.66 -8.96 -1.82
CA ALA A 30 4.06 -8.55 -3.08
C ALA A 30 4.66 -7.23 -3.57
N ASP A 31 4.75 -7.05 -4.89
CA ASP A 31 4.91 -5.74 -5.51
C ASP A 31 3.55 -5.03 -5.48
N VAL A 32 3.46 -3.86 -4.84
CA VAL A 32 2.17 -3.21 -4.57
C VAL A 32 2.00 -1.93 -5.39
N VAL A 33 0.87 -1.83 -6.08
CA VAL A 33 0.41 -0.62 -6.77
C VAL A 33 -0.72 0.01 -5.94
N VAL A 34 -0.52 1.26 -5.55
CA VAL A 34 -1.49 2.07 -4.81
C VAL A 34 -2.28 2.90 -5.81
N ASN A 35 -3.61 2.79 -5.77
CA ASN A 35 -4.52 3.59 -6.58
C ASN A 35 -5.55 4.29 -5.69
N ASP A 36 -5.66 5.60 -5.82
CA ASP A 36 -6.67 6.39 -5.13
C ASP A 36 -7.08 7.58 -6.00
N ILE A 37 -8.27 8.13 -5.74
CA ILE A 37 -8.76 9.33 -6.40
C ILE A 37 -8.05 10.60 -5.89
N ASP A 38 -7.54 10.56 -4.65
CA ASP A 38 -6.80 11.64 -4.02
C ASP A 38 -5.50 11.11 -3.39
N LEU A 39 -4.43 11.16 -4.17
CA LEU A 39 -3.09 10.78 -3.71
C LEU A 39 -2.44 11.84 -2.82
N GLN A 40 -2.99 13.07 -2.70
CA GLN A 40 -2.41 14.07 -1.80
C GLN A 40 -2.55 13.64 -0.35
N SER A 41 -3.68 12.99 -0.04
CA SER A 41 -3.95 12.39 1.27
C SER A 41 -2.95 11.30 1.68
N PHE A 42 -2.17 10.73 0.75
CA PHE A 42 -1.10 9.78 1.06
C PHE A 42 0.11 10.45 1.71
N LYS A 43 0.43 11.70 1.33
CA LYS A 43 1.58 12.46 1.87
C LYS A 43 1.45 12.78 3.36
N GLU A 44 0.22 12.83 3.86
CA GLU A 44 -0.05 13.05 5.28
C GLU A 44 0.21 11.80 6.14
N PHE A 45 0.28 10.61 5.52
CA PHE A 45 0.48 9.33 6.21
C PHE A 45 1.92 8.78 6.06
N ASP A 46 2.79 9.53 5.39
CA ASP A 46 4.13 9.12 4.94
C ASP A 46 5.17 8.97 6.06
N GLU A 47 4.85 9.29 7.32
CA GLU A 47 5.82 9.18 8.43
C GLU A 47 6.08 7.75 8.93
N SER A 48 5.37 6.73 8.44
CA SER A 48 5.40 5.37 9.03
C SER A 48 5.81 4.23 8.08
N ILE A 49 6.12 4.53 6.82
CA ILE A 49 6.45 3.52 5.81
C ILE A 49 7.91 3.70 5.37
N GLU A 50 8.85 3.37 6.26
CA GLU A 50 10.18 2.95 5.81
C GLU A 50 10.09 1.46 5.42
N ALA A 51 10.33 1.20 4.14
CA ALA A 51 10.46 -0.15 3.57
C ALA A 51 11.89 -0.66 3.69
#